data_AF-A0A1B1G566-F1
#
_entry.id   AF-A0A1B1G566-F1
#
_cell.length_a   1.000
_cell.length_b   1.000
_cell.length_c   1.000
_cell.angle_alpha   90.00
_cell.angle_beta   90.00
_cell.angle_gamma   90.00
#
_symmetry.space_group_name_H-M   'P 1'
#
loop_
_entity.id
_entity.type
_entity.pdbx_description
1 polymer ?
#
loop_
_entity_poly.entity_id
_entity_poly.type
_entity_poly.pdbx_seq_one_letter_code
_entity_poly.pdbx_strand_id
1 'polypeptide(L)'
;MNKASVIVYGADIVCASCVNAPTARNTYDWLQPLLKRKYPDVQFEFTYIDIEKDTENLTDHDQQYIERIQEDELFYPLVTINEEYVSDGYVQLKDITKFMDAH
;
A
#
# COMPACT_ATOMS: atom_id res chain seq x y z
N MET A 1 -1.38 10.99 20.42
CA MET A 1 -0.55 10.84 19.20
C MET A 1 -1.29 9.89 18.30
N ASN A 2 -1.68 10.33 17.10
CA ASN A 2 -2.35 9.45 16.13
C ASN A 2 -1.27 8.56 15.50
N LYS A 3 -1.49 7.25 15.47
CA LYS A 3 -0.61 6.29 14.79
C LYS A 3 -1.32 5.77 13.55
N ALA A 4 -0.58 5.56 12.48
CA ALA A 4 -1.11 4.96 11.25
C ALA A 4 -0.11 3.95 10.68
N SER A 5 -0.58 2.71 10.48
CA SER A 5 0.18 1.69 9.76
C SER A 5 -0.12 1.80 8.27
N VAL A 6 0.90 1.93 7.43
CA VAL A 6 0.78 2.04 5.98
C VAL A 6 1.50 0.85 5.35
N ILE A 7 0.76 0.00 4.66
CA ILE A 7 1.31 -1.18 4.01
C ILE A 7 1.21 -1.01 2.51
N VAL A 8 2.30 -1.31 1.80
CA VAL A 8 2.31 -1.42 0.34
C VAL A 8 2.61 -2.86 -0.04
N TYR A 9 1.64 -3.51 -0.67
CA TYR A 9 1.78 -4.85 -1.23
C TYR A 9 2.20 -4.73 -2.68
N GLY A 10 3.20 -5.51 -3.09
CA GLY A 10 3.53 -5.65 -4.50
C GLY A 10 4.65 -6.65 -4.73
N ALA A 11 5.26 -6.59 -5.90
CA ALA A 11 6.34 -7.49 -6.31
C ALA A 11 7.48 -6.70 -6.97
N ASP A 12 8.62 -7.37 -7.16
CA ASP A 12 9.73 -6.82 -7.95
C ASP A 12 9.37 -6.64 -9.43
N ILE A 13 8.47 -7.48 -9.93
CA ILE A 13 7.98 -7.44 -11.31
C ILE A 13 6.85 -6.40 -11.41
N VAL A 14 6.70 -5.77 -12.57
CA VAL A 14 5.61 -4.81 -12.82
C VAL A 14 4.29 -5.55 -12.97
N CYS A 15 3.22 -5.02 -12.35
CA CYS A 15 1.87 -5.54 -12.53
C CYS A 15 1.47 -5.53 -14.01
N ALA A 16 1.11 -6.70 -14.54
CA ALA A 16 0.75 -6.87 -15.95
C ALA A 16 -0.47 -6.04 -16.38
N SER A 17 -1.40 -5.77 -15.44
CA SER A 17 -2.60 -4.97 -15.67
C SER A 17 -2.35 -3.46 -15.51
N CYS A 18 -1.18 -3.05 -15.01
CA CYS A 18 -0.86 -1.67 -14.66
C CYS A 18 0.50 -1.21 -15.22
N VAL A 19 0.86 -1.65 -16.44
CA VAL A 19 2.21 -1.47 -17.03
C VAL A 19 2.75 -0.03 -17.06
N ASN A 20 1.89 0.98 -17.03
CA ASN A 20 2.27 2.40 -17.05
C ASN A 20 2.23 3.05 -15.66
N ALA A 21 1.82 2.33 -14.62
CA ALA A 21 1.82 2.80 -13.24
C ALA A 21 3.24 2.72 -12.63
N PRO A 22 3.54 3.53 -11.60
CA PRO A 22 4.74 3.34 -10.81
C PRO A 22 4.84 1.93 -10.22
N THR A 23 6.06 1.42 -10.06
CA THR A 23 6.30 0.12 -9.39
C THR A 23 5.89 0.18 -7.92
N ALA A 24 5.74 -0.99 -7.29
CA ALA A 24 5.37 -1.06 -5.88
C ALA A 24 6.44 -0.47 -4.95
N ARG A 25 7.73 -0.75 -5.24
CA ARG A 25 8.86 -0.12 -4.53
C ARG A 25 8.84 1.40 -4.66
N ASN A 26 8.64 1.94 -5.88
CA ASN A 26 8.57 3.39 -6.09
C ASN A 26 7.39 4.02 -5.34
N THR A 27 6.24 3.34 -5.31
CA THR A 27 5.06 3.80 -4.57
C THR A 27 5.32 3.84 -3.06
N TYR A 28 5.94 2.78 -2.52
CA TYR A 28 6.35 2.71 -1.12
C TYR A 28 7.31 3.85 -0.74
N ASP A 29 8.38 4.03 -1.53
CA ASP A 29 9.39 5.07 -1.27
C ASP A 29 8.82 6.49 -1.41
N TRP A 30 7.84 6.68 -2.31
CA TRP A 30 7.16 7.96 -2.50
C TRP A 30 6.21 8.31 -1.34
N LEU A 31 5.46 7.35 -0.82
CA LEU A 31 4.48 7.57 0.26
C LEU A 31 5.14 8.01 1.57
N GLN A 32 6.32 7.48 1.90
CA GLN A 32 7.01 7.78 3.15
C GLN A 32 7.27 9.28 3.40
N PRO A 33 8.03 10.01 2.56
CA PRO A 33 8.29 11.43 2.76
C PRO A 33 7.03 12.28 2.53
N LEU A 34 6.12 11.84 1.65
CA LEU A 34 4.88 12.54 1.35
C LEU A 34 3.97 12.63 2.58
N LEU A 35 3.68 11.48 3.20
CA LEU A 35 2.75 11.41 4.34
C LEU A 35 3.35 12.09 5.58
N LYS A 36 4.64 11.86 5.86
CA LYS A 36 5.35 12.54 6.96
C LYS A 36 5.32 14.07 6.82
N ARG A 37 5.42 14.59 5.58
CA ARG A 37 5.35 16.04 5.33
C ARG A 37 3.93 16.58 5.45
N LYS A 38 2.92 15.87 4.95
CA LYS A 38 1.54 16.36 4.91
C LYS A 38 0.81 16.21 6.25
N TYR A 39 1.17 15.19 7.04
CA TYR A 39 0.54 14.86 8.33
C TYR A 39 1.61 14.76 9.43
N PRO A 40 2.28 15.87 9.81
CA PRO A 40 3.43 15.85 10.72
C PRO A 40 3.10 15.37 12.14
N ASP A 41 1.83 15.47 12.56
CA ASP A 41 1.37 15.05 13.89
C ASP A 41 0.97 13.57 13.96
N VAL A 42 1.04 12.85 12.83
CA VAL A 42 0.76 11.41 12.74
C VAL A 42 2.07 10.63 12.75
N GLN A 43 2.16 9.65 13.64
CA GLN A 43 3.27 8.72 13.66
C GLN A 43 2.96 7.56 12.70
N PHE A 44 3.65 7.55 11.56
CA PHE A 44 3.50 6.50 10.55
C PHE A 44 4.48 5.34 10.77
N GLU A 45 3.97 4.13 10.61
CA GLU A 45 4.74 2.90 10.42
C GLU A 45 4.55 2.43 8.98
N PHE A 46 5.63 2.11 8.28
CA PHE A 46 5.59 1.74 6.86
C PHE A 46 6.10 0.32 6.70
N THR A 47 5.32 -0.51 6.02
CA THR A 47 5.69 -1.88 5.69
C THR A 47 5.56 -2.10 4.19
N TYR A 48 6.55 -2.75 3.60
CA TYR A 48 6.45 -3.27 2.24
C TYR A 48 6.34 -4.78 2.32
N ILE A 49 5.33 -5.35 1.65
CA ILE A 49 5.13 -6.80 1.57
C ILE A 49 5.34 -7.22 0.12
N ASP A 50 6.33 -8.06 -0.10
CA ASP A 50 6.56 -8.73 -1.38
C ASP A 50 5.61 -9.94 -1.49
N ILE A 51 4.55 -9.80 -2.29
CA ILE A 51 3.50 -10.81 -2.43
C ILE A 51 3.98 -12.14 -3.02
N GLU A 52 5.18 -12.17 -3.59
CA GLU A 52 5.79 -13.40 -4.15
C GLU A 52 6.82 -14.05 -3.22
N LYS A 53 7.40 -13.28 -2.28
CA LYS A 53 8.51 -13.74 -1.45
C LYS A 53 8.21 -13.82 0.04
N ASP A 54 7.40 -12.90 0.54
CA ASP A 54 7.10 -12.81 1.97
C ASP A 54 6.02 -13.84 2.34
N THR A 55 6.35 -14.73 3.26
CA THR A 55 5.48 -15.86 3.68
C THR A 55 5.38 -16.03 5.19
N GLU A 56 6.16 -15.25 5.95
CA GLU A 56 6.20 -15.29 7.41
C GLU A 56 5.71 -13.95 7.98
N ASN A 57 5.12 -13.99 9.18
CA ASN A 57 4.63 -12.80 9.91
C ASN A 57 3.55 -11.99 9.17
N LEU A 58 2.86 -12.59 8.20
CA LEU A 58 1.69 -12.01 7.55
C LEU A 58 0.48 -12.11 8.48
N THR A 59 -0.27 -11.02 8.62
CA THR A 59 -1.56 -11.00 9.31
C THR A 59 -2.66 -11.63 8.46
N ASP A 60 -3.82 -11.91 9.05
CA ASP A 60 -5.00 -12.38 8.31
C ASP A 60 -5.42 -11.38 7.21
N HIS A 61 -5.27 -10.08 7.49
CA HIS A 61 -5.53 -9.02 6.51
C HIS A 61 -4.54 -9.05 5.35
N ASP A 62 -3.25 -9.26 5.63
CA ASP A 62 -2.24 -9.36 4.58
C ASP A 62 -2.53 -10.54 3.65
N GLN A 63 -2.84 -11.70 4.22
CA GLN A 63 -3.18 -12.90 3.45
C GLN A 63 -4.41 -12.67 2.57
N GLN A 64 -5.45 -12.02 3.09
CA GLN A 64 -6.66 -11.70 2.32
C GLN A 64 -6.35 -10.78 1.12
N TYR A 65 -5.53 -9.75 1.27
CA TYR A 65 -5.18 -8.88 0.15
C TYR A 65 -4.27 -9.58 -0.86
N ILE A 66 -3.32 -10.42 -0.40
CA ILE A 66 -2.46 -11.21 -1.28
C ILE A 66 -3.29 -12.18 -2.12
N GLU A 67 -4.22 -12.93 -1.51
CA GLU A 67 -5.11 -13.86 -2.20
C GLU A 67 -5.91 -13.15 -3.30
N ARG A 68 -6.53 -12.02 -2.97
CA ARG A 68 -7.31 -11.22 -3.94
C ARG A 68 -6.47 -10.64 -5.07
N ILE A 69 -5.18 -10.34 -4.82
CA ILE A 69 -4.25 -9.96 -5.89
C ILE A 69 -3.92 -11.16 -6.78
N GLN A 70 -3.72 -12.34 -6.20
CA GLN A 70 -3.43 -13.58 -6.95
C GLN A 70 -4.63 -14.08 -7.76
N GLU A 71 -5.84 -13.79 -7.31
CA GLU A 71 -7.11 -14.08 -8.02
C GLU A 71 -7.48 -13.02 -9.07
N ASP A 72 -6.59 -12.05 -9.36
CA ASP A 72 -6.82 -10.94 -10.28
C ASP A 72 -8.03 -10.03 -9.91
N GLU A 73 -8.51 -10.09 -8.66
CA GLU A 73 -9.58 -9.20 -8.16
C GLU A 73 -9.07 -7.79 -7.86
N LEU A 74 -7.82 -7.71 -7.38
CA LEU A 74 -7.11 -6.47 -7.06
C LEU A 74 -5.76 -6.45 -7.76
N PHE A 75 -5.22 -5.25 -7.96
CA PHE A 75 -3.92 -5.07 -8.59
C PHE A 75 -2.85 -4.68 -7.58
N TYR A 76 -1.60 -4.63 -8.01
CA TYR A 76 -0.51 -4.07 -7.21
C TYR A 76 0.23 -2.98 -7.99
N PRO A 77 0.82 -1.96 -7.32
CA PRO A 77 0.87 -1.77 -5.88
C PRO A 77 -0.50 -1.58 -5.23
N LEU A 78 -0.74 -2.29 -4.13
CA LEU A 78 -1.91 -2.09 -3.28
C LEU A 78 -1.48 -1.38 -2.01
N VAL A 79 -2.24 -0.38 -1.59
CA VAL A 79 -1.99 0.40 -0.38
C VAL A 79 -3.13 0.19 0.60
N THR A 80 -2.77 -0.21 1.83
CA THR A 80 -3.67 -0.16 2.98
C THR A 80 -3.17 0.85 4.00
N ILE A 81 -4.11 1.43 4.75
CA ILE A 81 -3.81 2.26 5.92
C ILE A 81 -4.68 1.74 7.06
N ASN A 82 -4.04 1.34 8.17
CA ASN A 82 -4.71 0.69 9.31
C ASN A 82 -5.58 -0.50 8.87
N GLU A 83 -5.02 -1.39 8.02
CA GLU A 83 -5.68 -2.60 7.49
C GLU A 83 -6.83 -2.31 6.50
N GLU A 84 -7.23 -1.05 6.33
CA GLU A 84 -8.26 -0.64 5.37
C GLU A 84 -7.68 -0.40 3.98
N TYR A 85 -8.36 -0.91 2.97
CA TYR A 85 -8.05 -0.68 1.56
C TYR A 85 -8.14 0.82 1.21
N VAL A 86 -7.11 1.33 0.53
CA VAL A 86 -7.10 2.72 0.06
C VAL A 86 -7.07 2.83 -1.46
N SER A 87 -6.14 2.12 -2.11
CA SER A 87 -5.97 2.17 -3.56
C SER A 87 -5.09 1.02 -4.03
N ASP A 88 -5.31 0.57 -5.27
CA ASP A 88 -4.47 -0.42 -5.92
C ASP A 88 -4.15 -0.07 -7.40
N GLY A 89 -3.08 -0.66 -7.93
CA GLY A 89 -2.60 -0.46 -9.30
C GLY A 89 -2.15 0.98 -9.54
N TYR A 90 -3.07 1.84 -9.98
CA TYR A 90 -2.79 3.26 -10.23
C TYR A 90 -3.03 4.12 -8.99
N VAL A 91 -2.09 4.04 -8.04
CA VAL A 91 -2.14 4.75 -6.77
C VAL A 91 -2.01 6.27 -6.96
N GLN A 92 -3.04 7.02 -6.59
CA GLN A 92 -3.06 8.49 -6.70
C GLN A 92 -3.03 9.17 -5.33
N LEU A 93 -2.30 10.30 -5.27
CA LEU A 93 -2.23 11.13 -4.06
C LEU A 93 -3.62 11.50 -3.52
N LYS A 94 -4.59 11.78 -4.41
CA LYS A 94 -5.93 12.21 -3.99
C LYS A 94 -6.62 11.15 -3.12
N ASP A 95 -6.46 9.87 -3.45
CA ASP A 95 -7.16 8.77 -2.79
C ASP A 95 -6.56 8.55 -1.41
N ILE A 96 -5.22 8.58 -1.32
CA ILE A 96 -4.48 8.57 -0.06
C ILE A 96 -4.90 9.73 0.85
N THR A 97 -4.92 10.96 0.33
CA THR A 97 -5.23 12.13 1.15
C THR A 97 -6.69 12.18 1.56
N LYS A 98 -7.60 11.74 0.68
CA LYS A 98 -9.02 11.64 1.01
C LYS A 98 -9.27 10.65 2.14
N PHE A 99 -8.58 9.51 2.13
CA PHE A 99 -8.67 8.52 3.20
C PHE A 99 -8.16 9.10 4.54
N MET A 100 -6.96 9.70 4.52
CA MET A 100 -6.35 10.31 5.71
C MET A 100 -7.12 11.51 6.27
N ASP A 101 -7.74 12.33 5.42
CA ASP A 101 -8.49 13.52 5.86
C ASP A 101 -9.89 13.18 6.40
N ALA A 102 -10.39 11.96 6.12
CA ALA A 102 -11.69 11.49 6.59
C ALA A 102 -11.65 10.83 7.98
N HIS A 103 -10.45 10.55 8.52
CA HIS A 103 -10.21 9.86 9.78
C HIS A 103 -9.31 10.69 10.71
#